data_AF-A0A9W7A2J7-F1
#
_entry.id   AF-A0A9W7A2J7-F1
#
_cell.length_a   1.000
_cell.length_b   1.000
_cell.length_c   1.000
_cell.angle_alpha   90.00
_cell.angle_beta   90.00
_cell.angle_gamma   90.00
#
_symmetry.space_group_name_H-M   'P 1'
#
loop_
_entity.id
_entity.type
_entity.pdbx_description
1 polymer ?
#
loop_
_entity_poly.entity_id
_entity_poly.type
_entity_poly.pdbx_seq_one_letter_code
_entity_poly.pdbx_strand_id
1 'polypeptide(L)'
;MDSLTPEQQSALNQTKMEMRISNEQYIREHKELKHLISVFMSKILQDKPEDTVQYAVQHFTKPDLEESIEKELRNPTTFDS
;
A
#
# COMPACT_ATOMS: atom_id res chain seq x y z
N MET A 1 23.21 -15.23 17.66
CA MET A 1 22.52 -14.51 16.57
C MET A 1 23.37 -14.72 15.34
N ASP A 2 23.01 -15.68 14.50
CA ASP A 2 23.82 -16.03 13.34
C ASP A 2 23.73 -14.90 12.30
N SER A 3 24.86 -14.23 12.08
CA SER A 3 24.97 -13.24 11.01
C SER A 3 25.05 -13.95 9.67
N LEU A 4 24.27 -13.49 8.70
CA LEU A 4 24.26 -14.05 7.35
C LEU A 4 25.64 -13.94 6.72
N THR A 5 26.01 -14.96 5.96
CA THR A 5 27.21 -14.90 5.11
C THR A 5 27.05 -13.82 4.03
N PRO A 6 28.15 -13.25 3.51
CA PRO A 6 28.08 -12.27 2.43
C PRO A 6 27.31 -12.76 1.20
N GLU A 7 27.44 -14.04 0.82
CA GLU A 7 26.67 -14.59 -0.30
C GLU A 7 25.17 -14.67 0.00
N GLN A 8 24.79 -15.10 1.20
CA GLN A 8 23.38 -15.13 1.62
C GLN A 8 22.78 -13.71 1.63
N GLN A 9 23.55 -12.73 2.10
CA GLN A 9 23.09 -11.33 2.10
C GLN A 9 22.91 -10.79 0.68
N SER A 10 23.83 -11.12 -0.24
CA SER A 10 23.74 -10.74 -1.65
C SER A 10 22.51 -11.37 -2.33
N ALA A 11 22.30 -12.67 -2.14
CA ALA A 11 21.13 -13.37 -2.66
C ALA A 11 19.82 -12.76 -2.13
N LEU A 12 19.73 -12.48 -0.83
CA LEU A 12 18.56 -11.83 -0.24
C LEU A 12 18.31 -10.43 -0.81
N ASN A 13 19.36 -9.66 -1.06
CA ASN A 13 19.23 -8.33 -1.65
C ASN A 13 18.70 -8.42 -3.08
N GLN A 14 19.17 -9.38 -3.87
CA GLN A 14 18.69 -9.64 -5.22
C GLN A 14 17.20 -10.01 -5.22
N THR A 15 16.80 -10.96 -4.37
CA THR A 15 15.38 -11.37 -4.28
C THR A 15 14.49 -10.20 -3.81
N LYS A 16 14.96 -9.38 -2.86
CA LYS A 16 14.22 -8.16 -2.44
C LYS A 16 14.06 -7.17 -3.58
N MET A 17 15.07 -7.01 -4.43
CA MET A 17 15.00 -6.11 -5.58
C MET A 17 13.92 -6.59 -6.56
N GLU A 18 13.92 -7.87 -6.91
CA GLU A 18 12.93 -8.47 -7.81
C GLU A 18 11.50 -8.35 -7.24
N MET A 19 11.32 -8.62 -5.95
CA MET A 19 10.04 -8.41 -5.28
C MET A 19 9.57 -6.95 -5.37
N ARG A 20 10.48 -5.97 -5.20
CA ARG A 20 10.12 -4.55 -5.30
C ARG A 20 9.63 -4.18 -6.69
N ILE A 21 10.29 -4.68 -7.73
CA ILE A 21 9.89 -4.46 -9.12
C ILE A 21 8.51 -5.06 -9.38
N SER A 22 8.30 -6.31 -8.96
CA SER A 22 7.01 -7.00 -9.13
C SER A 22 5.88 -6.28 -8.38
N ASN A 23 6.11 -5.84 -7.14
CA ASN A 23 5.12 -5.09 -6.37
C ASN A 23 4.77 -3.76 -7.02
N GLU A 24 5.76 -3.04 -7.57
CA GLU A 24 5.49 -1.78 -8.27
C GLU A 24 4.66 -2.00 -9.55
N GLN A 25 4.98 -3.03 -10.32
CA GLN A 25 4.20 -3.42 -11.50
C GLN A 25 2.76 -3.75 -11.11
N TYR A 26 2.57 -4.56 -10.06
CA TYR A 26 1.24 -4.92 -9.55
C TYR A 26 0.44 -3.68 -9.14
N ILE A 27 1.01 -2.76 -8.37
CA ILE A 27 0.35 -1.51 -7.97
C ILE A 27 -0.01 -0.64 -9.18
N ARG A 28 0.83 -0.62 -10.23
CA ARG A 28 0.59 0.17 -11.44
C ARG A 28 -0.54 -0.41 -12.30
N GLU A 29 -0.66 -1.72 -12.35
CA GLU A 29 -1.69 -2.43 -13.13
C GLU A 29 -3.08 -2.36 -12.47
N HIS A 30 -3.13 -2.19 -11.14
CA HIS A 30 -4.34 -2.29 -10.32
C HIS A 30 -4.77 -0.89 -9.81
N LYS A 31 -5.72 -0.27 -10.53
CA LYS A 31 -6.20 1.11 -10.24
C LYS A 31 -6.83 1.24 -8.85
N GLU A 32 -7.43 0.17 -8.35
CA GLU A 32 -8.02 0.07 -7.03
C GLU A 32 -6.99 0.28 -5.91
N LEU A 33 -5.75 -0.22 -6.08
CA LEU A 33 -4.68 -0.03 -5.10
C LEU A 33 -4.19 1.41 -5.08
N LYS A 34 -4.04 2.02 -6.27
CA LYS A 34 -3.71 3.45 -6.38
C LYS A 34 -4.74 4.30 -5.67
N HIS A 35 -6.03 4.00 -5.87
CA HIS A 35 -7.13 4.71 -5.22
C HIS A 35 -7.11 4.52 -3.70
N LEU A 36 -6.99 3.28 -3.25
CA LEU A 36 -6.92 2.92 -1.83
C LEU A 36 -5.79 3.66 -1.11
N ILE A 37 -4.59 3.69 -1.71
CA ILE A 37 -3.44 4.42 -1.17
C ILE A 37 -3.71 5.93 -1.15
N SER A 38 -4.28 6.50 -2.21
CA SER A 38 -4.59 7.94 -2.28
C SER A 38 -5.57 8.40 -1.19
N VAL A 39 -6.64 7.62 -0.98
CA VAL A 39 -7.64 7.88 0.08
C VAL A 39 -7.00 7.80 1.46
N PHE A 40 -6.14 6.80 1.67
CA PHE A 40 -5.42 6.65 2.93
C PHE A 40 -4.46 7.82 3.20
N MET A 41 -3.69 8.24 2.19
CA MET A 41 -2.78 9.38 2.29
C MET A 41 -3.52 10.69 2.58
N SER A 42 -4.64 10.94 1.90
CA SER A 42 -5.51 12.09 2.16
C SER A 42 -5.98 12.14 3.62
N LYS A 43 -6.39 10.99 4.15
CA LYS A 43 -6.84 10.84 5.54
C LYS A 43 -5.73 11.04 6.57
N ILE A 44 -4.52 10.54 6.31
CA ILE A 44 -3.35 10.83 7.15
C ILE A 44 -3.05 12.33 7.19
N LEU A 45 -3.06 13.01 6.04
CA LEU A 45 -2.75 14.44 5.98
C LEU A 45 -3.80 15.31 6.67
N GLN A 46 -5.05 14.87 6.63
CA GLN A 46 -6.18 15.54 7.29
C GLN A 46 -6.15 15.32 8.81
N ASP A 47 -6.06 14.06 9.24
CA ASP A 47 -6.24 13.68 10.64
C ASP A 47 -4.95 13.79 11.47
N LYS A 48 -3.78 13.82 10.80
CA LYS A 48 -2.44 13.91 11.40
C LYS A 48 -2.28 13.04 12.65
N PRO A 49 -2.46 11.71 12.53
CA PRO A 49 -2.41 10.81 13.68
C PRO A 49 -1.00 10.78 14.29
N GLU A 50 -0.94 10.62 15.61
CA GLU A 50 0.32 10.47 16.35
C GLU A 50 1.00 9.12 16.04
N ASP A 51 0.21 8.05 15.89
CA ASP A 51 0.67 6.74 15.44
C ASP A 51 0.07 6.40 14.06
N THR A 52 0.91 6.52 13.04
CA THR A 52 0.53 6.23 11.64
C THR A 52 0.34 4.75 11.37
N VAL A 53 1.00 3.85 12.11
CA VAL A 53 0.90 2.40 11.93
C VAL A 53 -0.42 1.90 12.51
N GLN A 54 -0.75 2.31 13.73
CA GLN A 54 -2.04 1.97 14.33
C GLN A 54 -3.21 2.52 13.49
N TYR A 55 -3.06 3.75 12.98
CA TYR A 55 -4.03 4.34 12.07
C TYR A 55 -4.19 3.53 10.77
N ALA A 56 -3.09 3.05 10.20
CA ALA A 56 -3.12 2.17 9.02
C ALA A 56 -3.89 0.87 9.30
N VAL A 57 -3.62 0.21 10.43
CA VAL A 57 -4.33 -1.03 10.82
C VAL A 57 -5.83 -0.75 10.89
N GLN A 58 -6.25 0.26 11.65
CA GLN A 58 -7.66 0.62 11.78
C GLN A 58 -8.31 1.00 10.44
N HIS A 59 -7.55 1.57 9.51
CA HIS A 59 -8.05 1.95 8.20
C HIS A 59 -8.23 0.74 7.26
N PHE A 60 -7.24 -0.14 7.19
CA PHE A 60 -7.21 -1.27 6.24
C PHE A 60 -7.93 -2.52 6.74
N THR A 61 -8.23 -2.64 8.04
CA THR A 61 -8.99 -3.78 8.59
C THR A 61 -10.49 -3.51 8.72
N LYS A 62 -11.00 -2.44 8.10
CA LYS A 62 -12.44 -2.12 8.15
C LYS A 62 -13.23 -3.16 7.32
N PRO A 63 -14.30 -3.74 7.87
CA PRO A 63 -15.05 -4.80 7.19
C PRO A 63 -15.77 -4.30 5.92
N ASP A 64 -16.05 -3.01 5.84
CA ASP A 64 -16.72 -2.32 4.73
C ASP A 64 -15.74 -1.72 3.71
N LEU A 65 -14.45 -2.01 3.84
CA LEU A 65 -13.41 -1.42 2.99
C LEU A 65 -13.59 -1.80 1.51
N GLU A 66 -13.81 -3.08 1.22
CA GLU A 66 -14.00 -3.60 -0.13
C GLU A 66 -15.21 -2.94 -0.81
N GLU A 67 -16.36 -2.93 -0.13
CA GLU A 67 -17.58 -2.30 -0.64
C GLU A 67 -17.40 -0.79 -0.89
N SER A 68 -16.64 -0.11 -0.02
CA SER A 68 -16.32 1.31 -0.17
C SER A 68 -15.45 1.57 -1.39
N ILE A 69 -14.43 0.74 -1.63
CA ILE A 69 -13.56 0.84 -2.81
C ILE A 69 -14.38 0.58 -4.09
N GLU A 70 -15.21 -0.46 -4.12
CA GLU A 70 -16.05 -0.79 -5.28
C GLU A 70 -17.08 0.29 -5.60
N LYS A 71 -17.65 0.95 -4.58
CA LYS A 71 -18.55 2.10 -4.78
C LYS A 71 -17.83 3.27 -5.41
N GLU A 72 -16.61 3.58 -4.96
CA GLU A 72 -15.85 4.70 -5.51
C GLU A 72 -15.30 4.42 -6.91
N LEU A 73 -14.88 3.19 -7.21
CA LEU A 73 -14.47 2.79 -8.56
C LEU A 73 -15.62 2.91 -9.58
N ARG A 74 -16.88 2.78 -9.14
CA ARG A 74 -18.07 2.97 -9.98
C ARG A 74 -18.42 4.44 -10.24
N ASN A 75 -17.96 5.37 -9.41
CA ASN A 75 -18.20 6.81 -9.55
C ASN A 75 -16.86 7.58 -9.73
N PRO A 76 -16.28 7.61 -10.94
CA PRO A 76 -14.93 8.15 -11.19
C PRO A 76 -14.76 9.67 -11.05
N THR A 77 -15.74 10.40 -10.48
CA THR A 77 -15.78 11.87 -10.48
C THR A 77 -14.80 12.57 -9.53
N THR A 78 -14.02 11.87 -8.69
CA THR A 78 -13.33 12.53 -7.56
C THR A 78 -11.82 12.71 -7.67
N PHE A 79 -11.09 12.12 -8.63
CA PHE A 79 -9.62 12.19 -8.60
C PHE A 79 -8.88 12.29 -9.94
N ASP A 80 -9.57 12.51 -11.06
CA ASP A 80 -8.95 12.74 -12.38
C ASP A 80 -8.95 14.24 -12.80
N SER A 81 -8.94 15.17 -11.83
CA SER A 81 -8.73 16.62 -12.06
C SER A 81 -7.29 17.04 -11.82
#